data_AF-A0A0S9L8E5-F1
#
_entry.id   AF-A0A0S9L8E5-F1
#
_cell.length_a   1.000
_cell.length_b   1.000
_cell.length_c   1.000
_cell.angle_alpha   90.00
_cell.angle_beta   90.00
_cell.angle_gamma   90.00
#
_symmetry.space_group_name_H-M   'P 1'
#
loop_
_entity.id
_entity.type
_entity.pdbx_description
1 polymer ?
#
loop_
_entity_poly.entity_id
_entity_poly.type
_entity_poly.pdbx_seq_one_letter_code
_entity_poly.pdbx_strand_id
1 'polypeptide(L)'
;MVPFSARRSTQGYRYDIPADPASITGNWTLASWADQSMRLQVATDGTLSGTGPSGCLLAGSLTPRPSGKNVFNAALRFSSACAQPDLVANGVAIVVVEDGEPALMVMGQSADRKIGTIALGTRTP
;
A
#
# COMPACT_ATOMS: atom_id res chain seq x y z
N MET A 1 28.40 -5.29 -3.93
CA MET A 1 27.55 -4.51 -3.00
C MET A 1 26.64 -3.65 -3.86
N VAL A 2 25.32 -3.88 -3.82
CA VAL A 2 24.37 -3.01 -4.53
C VAL A 2 24.16 -1.76 -3.67
N PRO A 3 24.48 -0.54 -4.14
CA PRO A 3 24.28 0.65 -3.34
C PRO A 3 22.79 0.87 -3.12
N PHE A 4 22.37 0.96 -1.86
CA PHE A 4 21.02 1.40 -1.52
C PHE A 4 20.97 2.92 -1.72
N SER A 5 20.12 3.40 -2.63
CA SER A 5 19.91 4.83 -2.86
C SER A 5 18.46 5.19 -2.51
N ALA A 6 18.29 6.14 -1.60
CA ALA A 6 17.01 6.78 -1.34
C ALA A 6 16.90 8.01 -2.26
N ARG A 7 15.77 8.16 -2.96
CA ARG A 7 15.55 9.29 -3.89
C ARG A 7 14.66 10.39 -3.31
N ARG A 8 13.95 10.11 -2.21
CA ARG A 8 13.00 11.03 -1.57
C ARG A 8 13.26 11.11 -0.07
N SER A 9 13.05 12.30 0.49
CA SER A 9 13.12 12.50 1.93
C SER A 9 11.79 12.09 2.55
N THR A 10 11.84 11.23 3.56
CA THR A 10 10.66 10.92 4.38
C THR A 10 10.76 11.71 5.69
N GLN A 11 9.63 12.25 6.15
CA GLN A 11 9.59 12.97 7.43
C GLN A 11 8.45 12.48 8.32
N GLY A 12 8.66 12.60 9.63
CA GLY A 12 7.55 12.70 10.59
C GLY A 12 6.75 11.43 10.87
N TYR A 13 7.14 10.25 10.36
CA TYR A 13 6.44 9.03 10.73
C TYR A 13 6.68 8.69 12.21
N ARG A 14 5.59 8.64 12.99
CA ARG A 14 5.61 8.26 14.40
C ARG A 14 5.02 6.87 14.56
N TYR A 15 5.83 5.90 14.96
CA TYR A 15 5.38 4.51 15.14
C TYR A 15 4.53 4.30 16.39
N ASP A 16 4.84 5.02 17.48
CA ASP A 16 4.26 4.82 18.81
C ASP A 16 2.92 5.52 19.06
N ILE A 17 2.26 5.99 18.00
CA ILE A 17 0.89 6.50 18.06
C ILE A 17 -0.07 5.53 17.35
N PRO A 18 -1.36 5.50 17.69
CA PRO A 18 -2.34 4.69 16.95
C PRO A 18 -2.42 5.09 15.48
N ALA A 19 -2.66 4.12 14.60
CA ALA A 19 -2.94 4.38 13.19
C ALA A 19 -4.29 5.08 13.02
N ASP A 20 -4.34 6.16 12.24
CA ASP A 20 -5.56 6.95 11.98
C ASP A 20 -6.20 6.56 10.64
N PRO A 21 -7.39 5.93 10.60
CA PRO A 21 -8.08 5.57 9.35
C PRO A 21 -8.31 6.75 8.38
N ALA A 22 -8.44 7.98 8.89
CA ALA A 22 -8.60 9.16 8.04
C ALA A 22 -7.33 9.44 7.20
N SER A 23 -6.15 9.03 7.69
CA SER A 23 -4.88 9.23 6.98
C SER A 23 -4.81 8.45 5.66
N ILE A 24 -5.42 7.26 5.60
CA ILE A 24 -5.41 6.39 4.41
C ILE A 24 -6.64 6.56 3.51
N THR A 25 -7.73 7.14 4.00
CA THR A 25 -9.00 7.24 3.26
C THR A 25 -8.86 8.13 2.01
N GLY A 26 -9.39 7.71 0.87
CA GLY A 26 -9.41 8.49 -0.36
C GLY A 26 -8.72 7.80 -1.54
N ASN A 27 -8.37 8.59 -2.55
CA ASN A 27 -7.79 8.09 -3.80
C ASN A 27 -6.26 8.23 -3.80
N TRP A 28 -5.58 7.19 -4.27
CA TRP A 28 -4.13 7.11 -4.36
C TRP A 28 -3.69 6.63 -5.74
N THR A 29 -2.53 7.08 -6.19
CA THR A 29 -1.87 6.50 -7.36
C THR A 29 -0.59 5.81 -6.90
N LEU A 30 -0.62 4.48 -6.84
CA LEU A 30 0.49 3.65 -6.41
C LEU A 30 1.38 3.28 -7.59
N ALA A 31 2.69 3.41 -7.42
CA ALA A 31 3.69 2.81 -8.28
C ALA A 31 4.17 1.49 -7.68
N SER A 32 4.18 0.44 -8.50
CA SER A 32 4.80 -0.84 -8.18
C SER A 32 6.25 -0.89 -8.67
N TRP A 33 7.02 -1.89 -8.24
CA TRP A 33 8.42 -2.10 -8.65
C TRP A 33 8.62 -2.36 -10.14
N ALA A 34 7.56 -2.66 -10.89
CA ALA A 34 7.61 -2.86 -12.33
C ALA A 34 7.33 -1.57 -13.14
N ASP A 35 7.44 -0.39 -12.51
CA ASP A 35 7.07 0.93 -13.05
C ASP A 35 5.63 1.00 -13.57
N GLN A 36 4.77 0.08 -13.11
CA GLN A 36 3.34 0.11 -13.39
C GLN A 36 2.64 0.93 -12.31
N SER A 37 1.75 1.84 -12.74
CA SER A 37 0.89 2.61 -11.85
C SER A 37 -0.49 1.97 -11.69
N MET A 38 -1.02 1.98 -10.48
CA MET A 38 -2.35 1.48 -10.14
C MET A 38 -3.10 2.56 -9.37
N ARG A 39 -4.33 2.83 -9.77
CA ARG A 39 -5.23 3.71 -9.01
C ARG A 39 -5.84 2.90 -7.88
N LEU A 40 -5.87 3.46 -6.69
CA LEU A 40 -6.41 2.84 -5.49
C LEU A 40 -7.44 3.77 -4.86
N GLN A 41 -8.52 3.22 -4.35
CA GLN A 41 -9.45 3.89 -3.46
C GLN A 41 -9.49 3.15 -2.13
N VAL A 42 -9.40 3.90 -1.04
CA VAL A 42 -9.61 3.39 0.31
C VAL A 42 -10.86 4.07 0.87
N ALA A 43 -11.90 3.28 1.15
CA ALA A 43 -13.12 3.75 1.77
C ALA A 43 -12.90 4.03 3.28
N THR A 44 -13.86 4.72 3.90
CA THR A 44 -13.80 5.11 5.32
C THR A 44 -13.79 3.91 6.28
N ASP A 45 -14.30 2.76 5.85
CA ASP A 45 -14.24 1.50 6.59
C ASP A 45 -12.91 0.73 6.40
N GLY A 46 -11.98 1.29 5.62
CA GLY A 46 -10.71 0.68 5.28
C GLY A 46 -10.80 -0.30 4.10
N THR A 47 -11.97 -0.50 3.49
CA THR A 47 -12.11 -1.31 2.27
C THR A 47 -11.27 -0.69 1.15
N LEU A 48 -10.50 -1.52 0.47
CA LEU A 48 -9.56 -1.13 -0.56
C LEU A 48 -9.96 -1.73 -1.90
N SER A 49 -10.00 -0.88 -2.93
CA SER A 49 -10.20 -1.28 -4.32
C SER A 49 -9.15 -0.60 -5.19
N GLY A 50 -8.73 -1.24 -6.27
CA GLY A 50 -7.77 -0.66 -7.19
C GLY A 50 -7.85 -1.22 -8.60
N THR A 51 -7.45 -0.39 -9.56
CA THR A 51 -7.45 -0.70 -10.99
C THR A 51 -6.09 -0.34 -11.56
N GLY A 52 -5.42 -1.33 -12.10
CA GLY A 52 -4.15 -1.22 -12.78
C GLY A 52 -4.27 -1.40 -14.30
N PRO A 53 -3.13 -1.46 -15.00
CA PRO A 53 -3.06 -1.68 -16.44
C PRO A 53 -3.66 -3.03 -16.83
N SER A 54 -4.08 -3.14 -18.08
CA SER A 54 -4.59 -4.41 -18.66
C SER A 54 -5.76 -5.05 -17.90
N GLY A 55 -6.52 -4.26 -17.12
CA GLY A 55 -7.67 -4.75 -16.35
C GLY A 55 -7.29 -5.47 -15.05
N CYS A 56 -6.04 -5.37 -14.57
CA CYS A 56 -5.67 -5.87 -13.26
C CYS A 56 -6.50 -5.16 -12.17
N LEU A 57 -7.19 -5.93 -11.35
CA LEU A 57 -7.98 -5.43 -10.23
C LEU A 57 -7.34 -5.87 -8.92
N LEU A 58 -7.32 -4.95 -7.95
CA LEU A 58 -6.95 -5.21 -6.57
C LEU A 58 -8.17 -4.99 -5.69
N ALA A 59 -8.44 -5.93 -4.79
CA ALA A 59 -9.41 -5.76 -3.71
C ALA A 59 -8.75 -6.10 -2.38
N GLY A 60 -9.24 -5.53 -1.28
CA GLY A 60 -8.65 -5.78 0.02
C GLY A 60 -9.19 -4.92 1.13
N SER A 61 -8.40 -4.82 2.20
CA SER A 61 -8.68 -3.96 3.33
C SER A 61 -7.41 -3.49 4.02
N LEU A 62 -7.44 -2.27 4.54
CA LEU A 62 -6.44 -1.69 5.43
C LEU A 62 -7.09 -1.39 6.78
N THR A 63 -6.68 -2.09 7.83
CA THR A 63 -7.27 -1.95 9.17
C THR A 63 -6.21 -1.60 10.21
N PRO A 64 -6.45 -0.69 11.16
CA PRO A 64 -5.49 -0.40 12.22
C PRO A 64 -5.03 -1.67 12.93
N ARG A 65 -3.72 -1.82 13.12
CA ARG A 65 -3.17 -2.99 13.81
C ARG A 65 -3.58 -2.94 15.29
N PRO A 66 -4.08 -4.05 15.87
CA PRO A 66 -4.54 -4.08 17.27
C PRO A 66 -3.47 -3.72 18.31
N SER A 67 -2.19 -3.69 17.93
CA SER A 67 -1.08 -3.31 18.81
C SER A 67 -1.06 -1.82 19.20
N GLY A 68 -1.94 -0.99 18.63
CA GLY A 68 -1.98 0.46 18.90
C GLY A 68 -0.80 1.24 18.31
N LYS A 69 -0.08 0.65 17.36
CA LYS A 69 1.03 1.29 16.62
C LYS A 69 0.51 1.87 15.32
N ASN A 70 1.26 2.78 14.72
CA ASN A 70 0.86 3.52 13.51
C ASN A 70 0.99 2.67 12.23
N VAL A 71 0.48 1.45 12.27
CA VAL A 71 0.57 0.46 11.20
C VAL A 71 -0.82 -0.08 10.94
N PHE A 72 -1.17 -0.18 9.66
CA PHE A 72 -2.35 -0.90 9.23
C PHE A 72 -1.96 -2.33 8.87
N ASN A 73 -2.81 -3.29 9.20
CA ASN A 73 -2.79 -4.59 8.56
C ASN A 73 -3.34 -4.45 7.14
N ALA A 74 -2.63 -5.00 6.16
CA ALA A 74 -3.07 -5.05 4.78
C ALA A 74 -3.47 -6.48 4.42
N ALA A 75 -4.66 -6.65 3.85
CA ALA A 75 -5.09 -7.87 3.19
C ALA A 75 -5.38 -7.52 1.73
N LEU A 76 -4.72 -8.21 0.80
CA LEU A 76 -4.70 -7.89 -0.62
C LEU A 76 -5.08 -9.11 -1.45
N ARG A 77 -5.91 -8.90 -2.46
CA ARG A 77 -6.32 -9.92 -3.43
C ARG A 77 -6.30 -9.35 -4.83
N PHE A 78 -5.43 -9.93 -5.66
CA PHE A 78 -5.27 -9.56 -7.07
C PHE A 78 -6.18 -10.43 -7.93
N SER A 79 -6.71 -9.87 -9.02
CA SER A 79 -7.47 -10.63 -10.01
C SER A 79 -6.57 -11.45 -10.93
N SER A 80 -7.17 -12.34 -11.71
CA SER A 80 -6.47 -13.16 -12.71
C SER A 80 -5.81 -12.36 -13.84
N ALA A 81 -6.23 -11.10 -14.07
CA ALA A 81 -5.66 -10.21 -15.09
C ALA A 81 -4.35 -9.53 -14.66
N CYS A 82 -3.94 -9.71 -13.39
CA CYS A 82 -2.70 -9.14 -12.87
C CYS A 82 -1.47 -9.97 -13.25
N ALA A 83 -0.29 -9.37 -13.22
CA ALA A 83 0.98 -10.05 -13.50
C ALA A 83 1.26 -11.24 -12.55
N GLN A 84 0.66 -11.21 -11.36
CA GLN A 84 0.56 -12.36 -10.44
C GLN A 84 -0.93 -12.71 -10.31
N PRO A 85 -1.46 -13.60 -11.18
CA PRO A 85 -2.87 -13.96 -11.19
C PRO A 85 -3.32 -14.53 -9.84
N ASP A 86 -4.49 -14.09 -9.36
CA ASP A 86 -5.17 -14.61 -8.17
C ASP A 86 -4.33 -14.59 -6.88
N LEU A 87 -3.29 -13.77 -6.84
CA LEU A 87 -2.42 -13.63 -5.68
C LEU A 87 -3.22 -13.11 -4.48
N VAL A 88 -3.06 -13.80 -3.35
CA VAL A 88 -3.50 -13.31 -2.04
C VAL A 88 -2.25 -12.99 -1.23
N ALA A 89 -2.17 -11.76 -0.74
CA ALA A 89 -1.04 -11.28 0.05
C ALA A 89 -1.54 -10.60 1.33
N ASN A 90 -0.84 -10.86 2.43
CA ASN A 90 -1.08 -10.19 3.70
C ASN A 90 0.18 -9.41 4.12
N GLY A 91 0.02 -8.30 4.81
CA GLY A 91 1.14 -7.52 5.28
C GLY A 91 0.72 -6.26 6.01
N VAL A 92 1.35 -5.15 5.65
CA VAL A 92 1.20 -3.87 6.36
C VAL A 92 1.09 -2.71 5.40
N ALA A 93 0.44 -1.64 5.87
CA ALA A 93 0.49 -0.34 5.24
C ALA A 93 0.82 0.75 6.27
N ILE A 94 1.47 1.81 5.79
CA ILE A 94 1.79 3.02 6.56
C ILE A 94 1.59 4.24 5.67
N VAL A 95 1.28 5.37 6.28
CA VAL A 95 1.31 6.68 5.62
C VAL A 95 2.55 7.41 6.11
N VAL A 96 3.37 7.84 5.17
CA VAL A 96 4.55 8.69 5.40
C VAL A 96 4.34 10.04 4.71
N VAL A 97 5.22 10.99 4.98
CA VAL A 97 5.29 12.24 4.22
C VAL A 97 6.52 12.18 3.33
N GLU A 98 6.33 12.23 2.01
CA GLU A 98 7.39 12.33 1.02
C GLU A 98 7.34 13.70 0.34
N ASP A 99 8.45 14.43 0.39
CA ASP A 99 8.57 15.76 -0.22
C ASP A 99 7.46 16.75 0.18
N GLY A 100 6.94 16.60 1.41
CA GLY A 100 5.86 17.44 1.98
C GLY A 100 4.45 16.90 1.75
N GLU A 101 4.28 15.84 0.97
CA GLU A 101 2.98 15.27 0.61
C GLU A 101 2.74 13.89 1.25
N PRO A 102 1.49 13.54 1.60
CA PRO A 102 1.18 12.20 2.08
C PRO A 102 1.46 11.13 1.01
N ALA A 103 2.20 10.10 1.40
CA ALA A 103 2.46 8.92 0.59
C ALA A 103 2.02 7.66 1.34
N LEU A 104 1.22 6.83 0.68
CA LEU A 104 0.77 5.53 1.15
C LEU A 104 1.76 4.46 0.69
N MET A 105 2.35 3.75 1.63
CA MET A 105 3.15 2.56 1.38
C MET A 105 2.37 1.31 1.78
N VAL A 106 2.23 0.35 0.87
CA VAL A 106 1.57 -0.93 1.12
C VAL A 106 2.54 -2.05 0.78
N MET A 107 2.68 -3.01 1.69
CA MET A 107 3.56 -4.16 1.56
C MET A 107 2.77 -5.43 1.89
N GLY A 108 2.97 -6.49 1.11
CA GLY A 108 2.30 -7.76 1.30
C GLY A 108 3.16 -8.93 0.86
N GLN A 109 2.89 -10.10 1.43
CA GLN A 109 3.53 -11.35 1.05
C GLN A 109 2.51 -12.47 0.92
N SER A 110 2.73 -13.38 -0.03
CA SER A 110 1.98 -14.62 -0.14
C SER A 110 2.16 -15.50 1.10
N ALA A 111 1.18 -16.38 1.37
CA ALA A 111 1.23 -17.26 2.54
C ALA A 111 2.42 -18.22 2.52
N ASP A 112 2.86 -18.65 1.34
CA ASP A 112 4.05 -19.50 1.14
C ASP A 112 5.37 -18.72 1.19
N ARG A 113 5.29 -17.39 1.34
CA ARG A 113 6.42 -16.46 1.43
C ARG A 113 7.34 -16.41 0.21
N LYS A 114 6.88 -16.90 -0.94
CA LYS A 114 7.66 -16.89 -2.19
C LYS A 114 7.48 -15.62 -3.00
N ILE A 115 6.37 -14.91 -2.82
CA ILE A 115 6.03 -13.72 -3.59
C ILE A 115 5.79 -12.56 -2.62
N GLY A 116 6.56 -11.49 -2.78
CA GLY A 116 6.38 -10.23 -2.08
C GLY A 116 5.89 -9.15 -3.05
N THR A 117 5.07 -8.24 -2.55
CA THR A 117 4.66 -7.03 -3.26
C THR A 117 4.85 -5.83 -2.35
N ILE A 118 5.24 -4.73 -2.95
CA ILE A 118 5.35 -3.45 -2.28
C ILE A 118 5.00 -2.37 -3.30
N ALA A 119 4.19 -1.42 -2.86
CA ALA A 119 3.75 -0.31 -3.68
C ALA A 119 3.76 0.96 -2.84
N LEU A 120 4.14 2.06 -3.46
CA LEU A 120 4.22 3.37 -2.86
C LEU A 120 3.51 4.36 -3.77
N GLY A 121 2.68 5.21 -3.22
CA GLY A 121 1.98 6.19 -4.02
C GLY A 121 1.54 7.41 -3.26
N THR A 122 1.30 8.49 -4.00
CA THR A 122 0.83 9.75 -3.46
C THR A 122 -0.69 9.84 -3.56
N ARG A 123 -1.26 10.71 -2.73
CA ARG A 123 -2.68 11.01 -2.80
C ARG A 123 -2.99 11.66 -4.15
N THR A 124 -4.09 11.26 -4.76
CA THR A 124 -4.58 11.93 -5.97
C THR A 124 -5.41 13.15 -5.55
N PRO A 125 -5.26 14.31 -6.24
CA PRO A 125 -6.11 15.48 -6.01
C PRO A 125 -7.61 15.19 -6.13
#